data_AF-A0A926UNQ2-F1
#
_entry.id   AF-A0A926UNQ2-F1
#
_cell.length_a   1.000
_cell.length_b   1.000
_cell.length_c   1.000
_cell.angle_alpha   90.00
_cell.angle_beta   90.00
_cell.angle_gamma   90.00
#
_symmetry.space_group_name_H-M   'P 1'
#
loop_
_entity.id
_entity.type
_entity.pdbx_description
1 polymer ?
#
loop_
_entity_poly.entity_id
_entity_poly.type
_entity_poly.pdbx_seq_one_letter_code
_entity_poly.pdbx_strand_id
1 'polypeptide(L)'
;MNQEDIIYQQIIAIASSYGIFDCIPCARAIKEFLIRQNIQGKHIKINTNSQDPIYGRIYDDSIGELIATTGHHEGVIIEINNVELVFDNIHHQGITRLNWIQNLYSPILDAGLEFQITETYF
;
A
#
# COMPACT_ATOMS: atom_id res chain seq x y z
N MET A 1 20.00 10.56 -15.31
CA MET A 1 18.89 10.13 -14.43
C MET A 1 18.09 11.37 -14.13
N ASN A 2 16.81 11.40 -14.52
CA ASN A 2 15.97 12.57 -14.26
C ASN A 2 15.58 12.59 -12.76
N GLN A 3 14.96 13.68 -12.29
CA GLN A 3 14.59 13.80 -10.87
C GLN A 3 13.57 12.74 -10.45
N GLU A 4 12.63 12.38 -11.33
CA GLU A 4 11.61 11.36 -11.06
C GLU A 4 12.22 9.97 -10.86
N ASP A 5 13.22 9.60 -11.66
CA ASP A 5 13.97 8.35 -11.53
C ASP A 5 14.64 8.26 -10.15
N ILE A 6 15.23 9.38 -9.67
CA ILE A 6 15.90 9.42 -8.35
C ILE A 6 14.88 9.22 -7.23
N ILE A 7 13.73 9.91 -7.32
CA ILE A 7 12.63 9.76 -6.35
C ILE A 7 12.10 8.33 -6.35
N TYR A 8 11.87 7.75 -7.52
CA TYR A 8 11.41 6.37 -7.69
C TYR A 8 12.36 5.37 -7.00
N GLN A 9 13.67 5.49 -7.24
CA GLN A 9 14.67 4.62 -6.62
C GLN A 9 14.76 4.80 -5.10
N GLN A 10 14.58 6.02 -4.59
CA GLN A 10 14.57 6.28 -3.14
C GLN A 10 13.34 5.68 -2.46
N ILE A 11 12.18 5.71 -3.11
CA ILE A 11 10.96 5.09 -2.60
C ILE A 11 11.09 3.57 -2.59
N ILE A 12 11.63 2.96 -3.64
CA ILE A 12 11.96 1.52 -3.66
C ILE A 12 12.87 1.17 -2.48
N ALA A 13 13.93 1.97 -2.25
CA ALA A 13 14.87 1.72 -1.16
C ALA A 13 14.22 1.82 0.23
N ILE A 14 13.30 2.78 0.43
CA ILE A 14 12.51 2.89 1.67
C ILE A 14 11.60 1.67 1.80
N ALA A 15 10.79 1.38 0.79
CA ALA A 15 9.78 0.32 0.83
C ALA A 15 10.41 -1.06 1.08
N SER A 16 11.50 -1.38 0.38
CA SER A 16 12.22 -2.66 0.51
C SER A 16 12.91 -2.89 1.86
N SER A 17 12.93 -1.89 2.74
CA SER A 17 13.44 -2.04 4.11
C SER A 17 12.41 -2.62 5.09
N TYR A 18 11.17 -2.80 4.66
CA TYR A 18 10.05 -3.29 5.46
C TYR A 18 9.64 -4.71 5.05
N GLY A 19 9.23 -5.52 6.02
CA GLY A 19 8.79 -6.89 5.78
C GLY A 19 7.27 -7.00 5.66
N ILE A 20 6.79 -8.24 5.55
CA ILE A 20 5.36 -8.55 5.72
C ILE A 20 4.90 -8.05 7.10
N PHE A 21 3.66 -7.53 7.19
CA PHE A 21 3.06 -6.89 8.37
C PHE A 21 3.55 -5.48 8.73
N ASP A 22 4.48 -4.90 7.96
CA ASP A 22 5.04 -3.56 8.20
C ASP A 22 4.42 -2.46 7.30
N CYS A 23 3.19 -2.65 6.80
CA CYS A 23 2.57 -1.69 5.87
C CYS A 23 2.42 -0.27 6.46
N ILE A 24 2.04 -0.15 7.74
CA ILE A 24 1.88 1.13 8.43
C ILE A 24 3.21 1.89 8.56
N PRO A 25 4.28 1.30 9.15
CA PRO A 25 5.57 2.00 9.23
C PRO A 25 6.17 2.29 7.85
N CYS A 26 5.97 1.41 6.86
CA CYS A 26 6.39 1.64 5.47
C CYS A 26 5.69 2.85 4.84
N ALA A 27 4.35 2.88 4.85
CA ALA A 27 3.56 3.96 4.29
C ALA A 27 3.91 5.30 4.95
N ARG A 28 4.11 5.31 6.27
CA ARG A 28 4.58 6.50 7.00
C ARG A 28 5.94 6.96 6.50
N ALA A 29 6.92 6.08 6.35
CA ALA A 29 8.27 6.44 5.92
C ALA A 29 8.29 7.01 4.49
N ILE A 30 7.55 6.40 3.57
CA ILE A 30 7.40 6.91 2.20
C ILE A 30 6.74 8.30 2.22
N LYS A 31 5.64 8.45 2.95
CA LYS A 31 4.93 9.73 3.10
C LYS A 31 5.82 10.83 3.67
N GLU A 32 6.54 10.56 4.75
CA GLU A 32 7.47 11.52 5.36
C GLU A 32 8.60 11.93 4.40
N PHE A 33 9.13 10.97 3.64
CA PHE A 33 10.13 11.25 2.60
C PHE A 33 9.57 12.19 1.52
N LEU A 34 8.40 11.89 0.97
CA LEU A 34 7.76 12.69 -0.09
C LEU A 34 7.46 14.12 0.37
N ILE A 35 6.92 14.28 1.59
CA ILE A 35 6.67 15.60 2.19
C ILE A 35 7.98 16.42 2.27
N ARG A 36 9.10 15.81 2.67
CA ARG A 36 10.41 16.49 2.71
C ARG A 36 10.93 16.88 1.33
N GLN A 37 10.52 16.16 0.28
CA GLN A 37 10.84 16.49 -1.10
C GLN A 37 9.85 17.49 -1.72
N ASN A 38 8.83 17.94 -0.99
CA ASN A 38 7.70 18.73 -1.50
C ASN A 38 6.97 18.04 -2.67
N ILE A 39 6.84 16.71 -2.60
CA ILE A 39 6.12 15.91 -3.59
C ILE A 39 4.76 15.53 -3.02
N GLN A 40 3.71 15.88 -3.74
CA GLN A 40 2.35 15.51 -3.37
C GLN A 40 2.10 14.03 -3.62
N GLY A 41 1.29 13.42 -2.78
CA GLY A 41 0.83 12.05 -2.93
C GLY A 41 -0.48 11.82 -2.19
N LYS A 42 -0.96 10.58 -2.20
CA LYS A 42 -2.10 10.17 -1.37
C LYS A 42 -1.70 9.00 -0.48
N HIS A 43 -2.14 9.04 0.77
CA HIS A 43 -2.10 7.87 1.63
C HIS A 43 -3.35 7.05 1.33
N ILE A 44 -3.18 5.80 0.88
CA ILE A 44 -4.29 4.86 0.67
C ILE A 44 -4.34 3.86 1.82
N LYS A 45 -5.54 3.61 2.34
CA LYS A 45 -5.79 2.65 3.41
C LYS A 45 -6.95 1.75 3.04
N ILE A 46 -6.79 0.47 3.34
CA ILE A 46 -7.83 -0.56 3.28
C ILE A 46 -8.16 -1.02 4.69
N ASN A 47 -9.46 -1.20 4.94
CA ASN A 47 -9.97 -1.72 6.19
C ASN A 47 -11.07 -2.76 5.94
N THR A 48 -11.02 -3.89 6.65
CA THR A 48 -12.10 -4.89 6.63
C THR A 48 -13.29 -4.50 7.51
N ASN A 49 -13.10 -3.50 8.39
CA ASN A 49 -14.06 -2.97 9.36
C ASN A 49 -14.69 -4.06 10.25
N SER A 50 -13.93 -5.14 10.51
CA SER A 50 -14.36 -6.26 11.33
C SER A 50 -13.51 -6.36 12.60
N GLN A 51 -14.17 -6.74 13.70
CA GLN A 51 -13.51 -7.10 14.96
C GLN A 51 -13.22 -8.61 15.05
N ASP A 52 -13.71 -9.40 14.09
CA ASP A 52 -13.43 -10.83 14.02
C ASP A 52 -12.01 -11.08 13.49
N PRO A 53 -11.13 -11.80 14.23
CA PRO A 53 -9.76 -12.07 13.81
C PRO A 53 -9.63 -12.80 12.47
N ILE A 54 -10.63 -13.61 12.07
CA ILE A 54 -10.64 -14.30 10.78
C ILE A 54 -10.86 -13.27 9.66
N TYR A 55 -11.79 -12.34 9.87
CA TYR A 55 -12.07 -11.25 8.95
C TYR A 55 -11.03 -10.12 9.01
N GLY A 56 -10.12 -10.15 9.98
CA GLY A 56 -8.93 -9.30 10.01
C GLY A 56 -7.80 -9.77 9.10
N ARG A 57 -7.91 -10.97 8.51
CA ARG A 57 -6.88 -11.49 7.62
C ARG A 57 -7.01 -10.89 6.23
N ILE A 58 -5.91 -10.35 5.73
CA ILE A 58 -5.76 -9.86 4.36
C ILE A 58 -4.58 -10.60 3.74
N TYR A 59 -4.81 -11.22 2.59
CA TYR A 59 -3.82 -11.87 1.77
C TYR A 59 -3.59 -11.04 0.51
N ASP A 60 -2.39 -11.17 -0.07
CA ASP A 60 -2.12 -10.66 -1.41
C ASP A 60 -1.80 -11.83 -2.35
N ASP A 61 -2.67 -12.04 -3.34
CA ASP A 61 -2.62 -13.16 -4.27
C ASP A 61 -1.41 -13.08 -5.23
N SER A 62 -0.82 -11.90 -5.42
CA SER A 62 0.35 -11.76 -6.30
C SER A 62 1.62 -12.35 -5.70
N ILE A 63 1.69 -12.40 -4.37
CA ILE A 63 2.79 -13.04 -3.63
C ILE A 63 2.34 -14.31 -2.89
N GLY A 64 1.04 -14.56 -2.79
CA GLY A 64 0.46 -15.76 -2.17
C GLY A 64 0.60 -15.80 -0.65
N GLU A 65 0.70 -14.63 0.01
CA GLU A 65 1.03 -14.52 1.43
C GLU A 65 -0.04 -13.78 2.24
N LEU A 66 -0.10 -14.08 3.54
CA LEU A 66 -0.88 -13.32 4.51
C LEU A 66 -0.12 -12.03 4.87
N ILE A 67 -0.70 -10.87 4.58
CA ILE A 67 -0.02 -9.57 4.68
C ILE A 67 -0.51 -8.69 5.82
N ALA A 68 -1.72 -8.96 6.35
CA ALA A 68 -2.25 -8.31 7.54
C ALA A 68 -3.12 -9.26 8.36
N THR A 69 -3.12 -9.09 9.68
CA THR A 69 -3.95 -9.85 10.62
C THR A 69 -4.96 -8.99 11.38
N THR A 70 -4.88 -7.67 11.20
CA THR A 70 -5.67 -6.67 11.95
C THR A 70 -6.77 -6.03 11.10
N GLY A 71 -6.94 -6.49 9.86
CA GLY A 71 -7.91 -5.94 8.91
C GLY A 71 -7.43 -4.66 8.23
N HIS A 72 -6.16 -4.28 8.39
CA HIS A 72 -5.60 -3.04 7.86
C HIS A 72 -4.44 -3.28 6.91
N HIS A 73 -4.50 -2.67 5.72
CA HIS A 73 -3.36 -2.57 4.81
C HIS A 73 -3.22 -1.14 4.30
N GLU A 74 -1.99 -0.64 4.17
CA GLU A 74 -1.72 0.75 3.82
C GLU A 74 -0.63 0.85 2.76
N GLY A 75 -0.75 1.87 1.91
CA GLY A 75 0.23 2.21 0.89
C GLY A 75 0.26 3.70 0.60
N VAL A 76 1.15 4.10 -0.29
CA VAL A 76 1.26 5.49 -0.76
C VAL A 76 1.11 5.52 -2.28
N ILE A 77 0.17 6.32 -2.74
CA ILE A 77 -0.05 6.63 -4.15
C ILE A 77 0.80 7.83 -4.53
N ILE A 78 1.55 7.69 -5.63
CA ILE A 78 2.29 8.77 -6.28
C ILE A 78 2.14 8.67 -7.79
N GLU A 79 2.22 9.82 -8.46
CA GLU A 79 2.33 9.88 -9.92
C GLU A 79 3.80 10.02 -10.31
N ILE A 80 4.33 9.07 -11.07
CA ILE A 80 5.70 9.07 -11.60
C ILE A 80 5.62 8.81 -13.10
N ASN A 81 6.29 9.63 -13.92
CA ASN A 81 6.22 9.55 -15.39
C ASN A 81 4.77 9.48 -15.92
N ASN A 82 3.85 10.27 -15.33
CA ASN A 82 2.41 10.29 -15.63
C ASN A 82 1.68 8.96 -15.38
N VAL A 83 2.20 8.10 -14.49
CA VAL A 83 1.57 6.84 -14.09
C VAL A 83 1.32 6.85 -12.58
N GLU A 84 0.07 6.63 -12.18
CA GLU A 84 -0.32 6.48 -10.77
C GLU A 84 0.08 5.07 -10.27
N LEU A 85 0.98 5.04 -9.29
CA LEU A 85 1.50 3.81 -8.69
C LEU A 85 1.29 3.83 -7.18
N VAL A 86 0.95 2.67 -6.62
CA VAL A 86 0.90 2.40 -5.18
C VAL A 86 2.18 1.70 -4.76
N PHE A 87 2.83 2.22 -3.73
CA PHE A 87 3.98 1.62 -3.06
C PHE A 87 3.59 1.18 -1.65
N ASP A 88 3.95 -0.04 -1.29
CA ASP A 88 3.84 -0.59 0.06
C ASP A 88 5.05 -1.49 0.36
N ASN A 89 5.00 -2.18 1.50
CA ASN A 89 6.03 -3.08 2.02
C ASN A 89 6.15 -4.44 1.31
N ILE A 90 5.38 -4.69 0.23
CA ILE A 90 5.49 -5.93 -0.56
C ILE A 90 5.62 -5.65 -2.06
N HIS A 91 5.05 -4.54 -2.54
CA HIS A 91 5.12 -4.00 -3.89
C HIS A 91 6.13 -2.85 -3.95
N HIS A 92 7.38 -3.10 -3.57
CA HIS A 92 8.40 -2.05 -3.48
C HIS A 92 8.66 -1.34 -4.81
N GLN A 93 8.44 -2.02 -5.94
CA GLN A 93 8.61 -1.48 -7.30
C GLN A 93 7.41 -0.63 -7.76
N GLY A 94 6.39 -0.51 -6.92
CA GLY A 94 5.13 0.09 -7.30
C GLY A 94 4.26 -0.87 -8.10
N ILE A 95 2.96 -0.73 -7.91
CA ILE A 95 1.93 -1.46 -8.66
C ILE A 95 0.80 -0.49 -9.00
N THR A 96 0.06 -0.74 -10.08
CA THR A 96 -1.11 0.11 -10.37
C THR A 96 -2.12 0.04 -9.23
N ARG A 97 -2.81 1.15 -8.95
CA ARG A 97 -3.86 1.19 -7.93
C ARG A 97 -4.92 0.10 -8.11
N LEU A 98 -5.30 -0.18 -9.37
CA LEU A 98 -6.27 -1.22 -9.70
C LEU A 98 -5.76 -2.61 -9.27
N ASN A 99 -4.54 -2.96 -9.67
CA ASN A 99 -3.97 -4.27 -9.34
C ASN A 99 -3.70 -4.39 -7.84
N TRP A 100 -3.26 -3.31 -7.18
CA TRP A 100 -3.08 -3.28 -5.72
C TRP A 100 -4.36 -3.66 -4.97
N ILE A 101 -5.52 -3.24 -5.45
CA ILE A 101 -6.81 -3.59 -4.83
C ILE A 101 -7.24 -5.01 -5.24
N GLN A 102 -7.10 -5.36 -6.52
CA GLN A 102 -7.58 -6.64 -7.06
C GLN A 102 -6.79 -7.86 -6.56
N ASN A 103 -5.53 -7.67 -6.18
CA ASN A 103 -4.71 -8.75 -5.62
C ASN A 103 -5.11 -9.08 -4.17
N LEU A 104 -5.93 -8.25 -3.51
CA LEU A 104 -6.25 -8.44 -2.11
C LEU A 104 -7.42 -9.39 -1.91
N TYR A 105 -7.19 -10.41 -1.10
CA TYR A 105 -8.22 -11.32 -0.63
C TYR A 105 -8.40 -11.21 0.88
N SER A 106 -9.64 -11.30 1.34
CA SER A 106 -9.98 -11.45 2.74
C SER A 106 -11.28 -12.25 2.85
N PRO A 107 -11.47 -13.06 3.92
CA PRO A 107 -12.72 -13.82 4.09
C PRO A 107 -13.99 -12.96 4.15
N ILE A 108 -13.87 -11.64 4.36
CA ILE A 108 -15.01 -10.72 4.25
C ILE A 108 -15.64 -10.74 2.84
N LEU A 109 -14.84 -11.00 1.80
CA LEU A 109 -15.32 -11.02 0.42
C LEU A 109 -16.25 -12.22 0.19
N ASP A 110 -15.91 -13.38 0.75
CA ASP A 110 -16.76 -14.58 0.71
C ASP A 110 -18.08 -14.38 1.49
N ALA A 111 -18.06 -13.52 2.50
CA ALA A 111 -19.24 -13.11 3.25
C ALA A 111 -20.09 -12.04 2.52
N GLY A 112 -19.71 -11.63 1.31
CA GLY A 112 -20.40 -10.61 0.52
C GLY A 112 -20.18 -9.19 1.02
N LEU A 113 -19.12 -8.95 1.81
CA LEU A 113 -18.70 -7.63 2.25
C LEU A 113 -17.58 -7.10 1.34
N GLU A 114 -17.27 -5.82 1.48
CA GLU A 114 -16.26 -5.14 0.68
C GLU A 114 -15.23 -4.44 1.57
N PHE A 115 -14.02 -4.29 1.07
CA PHE A 115 -13.01 -3.44 1.69
C PHE A 115 -13.47 -1.99 1.74
N GLN A 116 -13.28 -1.35 2.90
CA GLN A 116 -13.40 0.10 3.03
C GLN A 116 -12.08 0.75 2.60
N ILE A 117 -12.13 1.56 1.55
CA ILE A 117 -10.95 2.22 0.98
C ILE A 117 -11.01 3.71 1.28
N THR A 118 -9.94 4.26 1.83
CA THR A 118 -9.80 5.71 2.04
C THR A 118 -8.51 6.20 1.40
N GLU A 119 -8.58 7.38 0.78
CA GLU A 119 -7.45 8.07 0.20
C GLU A 119 -7.39 9.49 0.75
N THR A 120 -6.21 9.92 1.19
CA THR A 120 -6.04 11.26 1.75
C THR A 120 -4.77 11.90 1.19
N TYR A 121 -4.93 13.04 0.54
CA TYR A 121 -3.82 13.87 0.07
C TYR A 121 -2.95 14.34 1.23
N PHE A 122 -1.66 14.50 0.96
CA PHE A 122 -0.69 15.11 1.86
C PHE A 122 0.32 15.97 1.12
#